data_AF-A0A7W9CIV8-F1
#
_entry.id   AF-A0A7W9CIV8-F1
#
_cell.length_a   1.000
_cell.length_b   1.000
_cell.length_c   1.000
_cell.angle_alpha   90.00
_cell.angle_beta   90.00
_cell.angle_gamma   90.00
#
_symmetry.space_group_name_H-M   'P 1'
#
loop_
_entity.id
_entity.type
_entity.pdbx_description
1 polymer ?
#
loop_
_entity_poly.entity_id
_entity_poly.type
_entity_poly.pdbx_seq_one_letter_code
_entity_poly.pdbx_strand_id
1 'polypeptide(L)'
;MTRPDLALGLLLSTALLAACGQEAAVNSPTEPAPAIETPAMATPGVDSGIAGSGAMPGTGPTSFVGRWSRDVSWCADPAGNPRTLAITPVQFAGDGQRCEIASIDQAVNGYDANLQCQTGTGPRTERVSMTVAGQVLTLTWLDRQDDPVTLTKCTTLGDNSTKAPALPVP
;
A
#
# COMPACT_ATOMS: atom_id res chain seq x y z
N MET A 1 19.56 52.87 -67.48
CA MET A 1 20.92 52.59 -66.98
C MET A 1 20.83 51.33 -66.11
N THR A 2 20.93 50.13 -66.72
CA THR A 2 22.09 49.19 -66.75
C THR A 2 22.25 48.29 -65.50
N ARG A 3 21.69 47.05 -65.60
CA ARG A 3 22.22 45.67 -65.29
C ARG A 3 22.96 45.39 -63.94
N PRO A 4 23.24 44.11 -63.55
CA PRO A 4 22.46 42.84 -63.55
C PRO A 4 22.70 42.02 -62.23
N ASP A 5 22.27 40.75 -62.26
CA ASP A 5 22.51 39.59 -61.38
C ASP A 5 23.57 39.62 -60.25
N LEU A 6 23.17 39.17 -59.06
CA LEU A 6 24.02 38.34 -58.20
C LEU A 6 23.16 37.37 -57.37
N ALA A 7 23.37 36.09 -57.66
CA ALA A 7 22.83 34.95 -56.96
C ALA A 7 23.36 34.85 -55.51
N LEU A 8 22.74 33.91 -54.77
CA LEU A 8 23.28 33.20 -53.61
C LEU A 8 22.91 33.76 -52.23
N GLY A 9 22.14 32.95 -51.48
CA GLY A 9 21.81 33.15 -50.06
C GLY A 9 20.31 33.43 -49.92
N LEU A 10 19.48 32.51 -49.45
CA LEU A 10 19.61 31.89 -48.16
C LEU A 10 18.86 30.54 -48.18
N LEU A 11 19.64 29.48 -48.27
CA LEU A 11 19.26 28.14 -47.83
C LEU A 11 19.10 28.14 -46.30
N LEU A 12 18.26 27.23 -45.81
CA LEU A 12 18.26 26.64 -44.46
C LEU A 12 17.77 27.51 -43.30
N SER A 13 16.58 27.20 -42.78
CA SER A 13 16.28 27.13 -41.32
C SER A 13 14.94 26.42 -41.06
N THR A 14 14.84 25.14 -41.39
CA THR A 14 13.85 24.23 -40.79
C THR A 14 14.61 23.25 -39.88
N ALA A 15 14.96 23.72 -38.69
CA ALA A 15 15.53 22.87 -37.67
C ALA A 15 14.45 21.92 -37.13
N LEU A 16 14.74 20.63 -37.25
CA LEU A 16 13.92 19.49 -36.90
C LEU A 16 13.46 19.49 -35.43
N LEU A 17 12.15 19.42 -35.19
CA LEU A 17 11.62 18.70 -34.03
C LEU A 17 11.56 17.22 -34.39
N ALA A 18 12.69 16.52 -34.24
CA ALA A 18 12.75 15.06 -34.29
C ALA A 18 13.27 14.55 -32.94
N ALA A 19 12.44 14.66 -31.91
CA ALA A 19 12.67 13.98 -30.64
C ALA A 19 11.31 13.61 -30.04
N CYS A 20 10.87 12.39 -30.34
CA CYS A 20 10.02 11.55 -29.51
C CYS A 20 9.66 10.32 -30.34
N GLY A 21 10.50 9.28 -30.26
CA GLY A 21 10.25 8.04 -30.97
C GLY A 21 11.46 7.12 -31.05
N GLN A 22 12.32 7.09 -30.03
CA GLN A 22 13.17 5.92 -29.85
C GLN A 22 12.27 4.88 -29.21
N GLU A 23 11.63 4.05 -30.04
CA GLU A 23 11.00 2.82 -29.55
C GLU A 23 12.11 1.98 -28.92
N ALA A 24 12.17 1.96 -27.60
CA ALA A 24 13.03 1.04 -26.89
C ALA A 24 12.59 -0.36 -27.32
N ALA A 25 13.51 -1.09 -27.96
CA ALA A 25 13.26 -2.46 -28.41
C ALA A 25 12.79 -3.28 -27.20
N VAL A 26 11.52 -3.66 -27.21
CA VAL A 26 10.96 -4.55 -26.21
C VAL A 26 11.60 -5.92 -26.41
N ASN A 27 12.08 -6.51 -25.32
CA ASN A 27 12.60 -7.88 -25.31
C ASN A 27 11.51 -8.84 -25.80
N SER A 28 11.92 -9.92 -26.48
CA SER A 28 10.99 -10.97 -26.90
C SER A 28 10.28 -11.59 -25.69
N PRO A 29 9.07 -12.17 -25.82
CA PRO A 29 8.27 -12.64 -24.69
C PRO A 29 8.96 -13.63 -23.72
N THR A 30 10.03 -14.28 -24.17
CA THR A 30 10.80 -15.29 -23.41
C THR A 30 12.11 -14.75 -22.83
N GLU A 31 12.56 -13.57 -23.25
CA GLU A 31 13.80 -12.96 -22.78
C GLU A 31 13.48 -12.01 -21.62
N PRO A 32 14.21 -12.03 -20.49
CA PRO A 32 14.04 -11.02 -19.44
C PRO A 32 14.40 -9.61 -19.91
N ALA A 33 13.70 -8.60 -19.41
CA ALA A 33 14.04 -7.21 -19.69
C ALA A 33 15.40 -6.84 -19.08
N PRO A 34 16.25 -6.07 -19.78
CA PRO A 34 17.51 -5.59 -19.23
C PRO A 34 17.28 -4.65 -18.04
N ALA A 35 18.21 -4.65 -17.09
CA ALA A 35 18.16 -3.78 -15.92
C ALA A 35 18.30 -2.31 -16.32
N ILE A 36 17.47 -1.44 -15.73
CA ILE A 36 17.58 0.00 -15.92
C ILE A 36 18.73 0.52 -15.06
N GLU A 37 19.83 0.92 -15.68
CA GLU A 37 20.92 1.61 -14.99
C GLU A 37 20.49 3.05 -14.69
N THR A 38 20.15 3.31 -13.43
CA THR A 38 19.92 4.68 -12.94
C THR A 38 21.26 5.21 -12.42
N PRO A 39 21.70 6.45 -12.76
CA PRO A 39 22.90 7.02 -12.18
C PRO A 39 22.82 7.01 -10.64
N ALA A 40 23.80 6.38 -10.01
CA ALA A 40 23.86 6.20 -8.57
C ALA A 40 23.89 7.55 -7.83
N MET A 41 22.79 7.89 -7.14
CA MET A 41 22.83 8.85 -6.05
C MET A 41 23.34 8.11 -4.80
N ALA A 42 24.40 8.63 -4.19
CA ALA A 42 25.02 8.06 -3.00
C ALA A 42 24.02 7.93 -1.85
N THR A 43 23.79 6.70 -1.38
CA THR A 43 23.04 6.39 -0.17
C THR A 43 23.92 6.63 1.07
N PRO A 44 23.45 7.36 2.10
CA PRO A 44 24.08 7.31 3.42
C PRO A 44 23.98 5.88 3.97
N GLY A 45 25.12 5.33 4.40
CA GLY A 45 25.24 3.96 4.87
C GLY A 45 24.38 3.68 6.12
N VAL A 46 23.72 2.52 6.12
CA VAL A 46 23.04 1.98 7.31
C VAL A 46 23.91 0.87 7.88
N ASP A 47 24.41 1.13 9.08
CA ASP A 47 25.16 0.22 9.94
C ASP A 47 24.36 -1.07 10.22
N SER A 48 25.06 -2.21 10.19
CA SER A 48 24.53 -3.52 10.58
C SER A 48 24.84 -3.79 12.05
N GLY A 49 23.82 -3.76 12.91
CA GLY A 49 23.91 -4.14 14.33
C GLY A 49 22.63 -4.85 14.80
N ILE A 50 22.78 -6.07 15.32
CA ILE A 50 21.73 -7.07 15.56
C ILE A 50 21.06 -6.90 16.94
N ALA A 51 19.78 -7.26 17.01
CA ALA A 51 19.01 -7.78 18.16
C ALA A 51 18.24 -6.80 19.08
N GLY A 52 16.98 -6.57 18.71
CA GLY A 52 15.86 -6.48 19.63
C GLY A 52 14.62 -7.03 18.93
N SER A 53 14.01 -8.10 19.44
CA SER A 53 12.79 -8.69 18.88
C SER A 53 11.65 -7.67 18.88
N GLY A 54 11.43 -6.99 17.76
CA GLY A 54 10.36 -6.01 17.57
C GLY A 54 9.83 -6.11 16.15
N ALA A 55 8.64 -6.72 16.00
CA ALA A 55 7.90 -7.00 14.78
C ALA A 55 8.64 -7.87 13.74
N MET A 56 7.94 -8.79 13.06
CA MET A 56 8.44 -9.23 11.75
C MET A 56 8.18 -8.08 10.77
N PRO A 57 9.21 -7.44 10.17
CA PRO A 57 9.01 -6.53 9.06
C PRO A 57 8.59 -7.38 7.86
N GLY A 58 7.41 -7.16 7.27
CA GLY A 58 7.03 -7.96 6.08
C GLY A 58 5.58 -8.01 5.62
N THR A 59 4.61 -7.47 6.35
CA THR A 59 3.33 -7.13 5.73
C THR A 59 3.35 -5.63 5.54
N GLY A 60 3.48 -5.16 4.30
CA GLY A 60 3.67 -3.75 3.96
C GLY A 60 2.55 -2.81 4.47
N PRO A 61 2.47 -1.57 3.98
CA PRO A 61 1.57 -0.50 4.50
C PRO A 61 0.07 -0.82 4.49
N THR A 62 -0.32 -2.03 4.10
CA THR A 62 -1.70 -2.52 4.00
C THR A 62 -1.95 -3.79 4.83
N SER A 63 -1.06 -4.18 5.74
CA SER A 63 -1.17 -5.39 6.58
C SER A 63 -2.50 -5.52 7.34
N PHE A 64 -3.03 -4.39 7.81
CA PHE A 64 -4.30 -4.27 8.53
C PHE A 64 -5.53 -4.26 7.62
N VAL A 65 -5.35 -4.16 6.29
CA VAL A 65 -6.46 -4.18 5.33
C VAL A 65 -7.07 -5.58 5.28
N GLY A 66 -8.40 -5.62 5.35
CA GLY A 66 -9.18 -6.85 5.27
C GLY A 66 -10.45 -6.80 6.12
N ARG A 67 -11.08 -7.97 6.23
CA ARG A 67 -12.19 -8.20 7.16
C ARG A 67 -11.68 -8.91 8.40
N TRP A 68 -12.17 -8.51 9.55
CA TRP A 68 -11.71 -8.95 10.86
C TRP A 68 -12.92 -9.21 11.76
N SER A 69 -12.81 -10.16 12.69
CA SER A 69 -13.88 -10.46 13.62
C SER A 69 -13.36 -10.99 14.96
N ARG A 70 -14.12 -10.77 16.04
CA ARG A 70 -13.85 -11.40 17.35
C ARG A 70 -14.18 -12.88 17.35
N ASP A 71 -15.08 -13.31 16.48
CA ASP A 71 -15.50 -14.70 16.32
C ASP A 71 -15.51 -15.06 14.83
N VAL A 72 -14.69 -16.04 14.46
CA VAL A 72 -14.53 -16.47 13.06
C VAL A 72 -15.82 -17.03 12.46
N SER A 73 -16.77 -17.48 13.27
CA SER A 73 -18.10 -17.91 12.78
C SER A 73 -18.88 -16.74 12.16
N TRP A 74 -18.62 -15.50 12.57
CA TRP A 74 -19.27 -14.31 12.01
C TRP A 74 -18.73 -13.94 10.62
N CYS A 75 -17.60 -14.51 10.21
CA CYS A 75 -17.03 -14.31 8.88
C CYS A 75 -17.84 -14.97 7.75
N ALA A 76 -18.74 -15.89 8.08
CA ALA A 76 -19.51 -16.69 7.12
C ALA A 76 -20.46 -15.88 6.23
N ASP A 77 -20.88 -14.69 6.68
CA ASP A 77 -21.67 -13.78 5.87
C ASP A 77 -20.78 -12.68 5.26
N PRO A 78 -20.49 -12.74 3.94
CA PRO A 78 -19.70 -11.74 3.24
C PRO A 78 -20.48 -10.45 2.97
N ALA A 79 -21.81 -10.45 3.05
CA ALA A 79 -22.66 -9.29 2.75
C ALA A 79 -22.65 -8.23 3.88
N GLY A 80 -21.86 -8.43 4.93
CA GLY A 80 -21.60 -7.43 5.96
C GLY A 80 -22.37 -7.71 7.24
N ASN A 81 -22.05 -8.82 7.90
CA ASN A 81 -22.41 -9.01 9.30
C ASN A 81 -21.88 -7.79 10.10
N PRO A 82 -22.75 -7.05 10.81
CA PRO A 82 -22.35 -5.84 11.55
C PRO A 82 -21.29 -6.11 12.61
N ARG A 83 -21.14 -7.38 13.04
CA ARG A 83 -20.12 -7.85 13.99
C ARG A 83 -18.75 -8.12 13.35
N THR A 84 -18.59 -7.80 12.08
CA THR A 84 -17.29 -7.84 11.39
C THR A 84 -16.79 -6.43 11.15
N LEU A 85 -15.49 -6.24 11.36
CA LEU A 85 -14.79 -5.01 11.07
C LEU A 85 -14.18 -5.12 9.67
N ALA A 86 -14.49 -4.18 8.78
CA ALA A 86 -13.87 -4.02 7.49
C ALA A 86 -12.92 -2.81 7.53
N ILE A 87 -11.66 -3.05 7.18
CA ILE A 87 -10.66 -1.99 7.02
C ILE A 87 -10.19 -2.00 5.56
N THR A 88 -10.34 -0.86 4.89
CA THR A 88 -9.76 -0.58 3.57
C THR A 88 -8.64 0.46 3.72
N PRO A 89 -7.90 0.81 2.67
CA PRO A 89 -6.91 1.88 2.76
C PRO A 89 -7.48 3.25 3.18
N VAL A 90 -8.79 3.48 3.03
CA VAL A 90 -9.43 4.79 3.25
C VAL A 90 -10.62 4.74 4.21
N GLN A 91 -11.01 3.56 4.70
CA GLN A 91 -12.20 3.40 5.52
C GLN A 91 -12.01 2.36 6.63
N PHE A 92 -12.55 2.68 7.80
CA PHE A 92 -12.66 1.81 8.96
C PHE A 92 -14.15 1.66 9.31
N ALA A 93 -14.71 0.45 9.21
CA ALA A 93 -16.14 0.23 9.39
C ALA A 93 -16.46 -1.05 10.19
N GLY A 94 -17.24 -0.94 11.26
CA GLY A 94 -17.66 -2.06 12.11
C GLY A 94 -18.67 -1.63 13.18
N ASP A 95 -19.46 -2.58 13.70
CA ASP A 95 -20.47 -2.36 14.74
C ASP A 95 -21.44 -1.18 14.45
N GLY A 96 -21.81 -1.03 13.17
CA GLY A 96 -22.71 0.02 12.70
C GLY A 96 -22.07 1.41 12.56
N GLN A 97 -20.76 1.53 12.82
CA GLN A 97 -20.00 2.76 12.64
C GLN A 97 -19.16 2.69 11.36
N ARG A 98 -19.04 3.82 10.67
CA ARG A 98 -18.18 4.01 9.51
C ARG A 98 -17.39 5.30 9.70
N CYS A 99 -16.08 5.17 9.57
CA CYS A 99 -15.13 6.27 9.67
C CYS A 99 -14.23 6.29 8.43
N GLU A 100 -13.88 7.48 7.98
CA GLU A 100 -12.83 7.68 6.98
C GLU A 100 -11.47 7.61 7.67
N ILE A 101 -10.48 7.04 7.00
CA ILE A 101 -9.10 7.07 7.46
C ILE A 101 -8.46 8.34 6.89
N ALA A 102 -8.20 9.32 7.75
CA ALA A 102 -7.64 10.61 7.36
C ALA A 102 -6.11 10.55 7.20
N SER A 103 -5.43 9.78 8.06
CA SER A 103 -3.99 9.55 7.96
C SER A 103 -3.62 8.20 8.59
N ILE A 104 -2.48 7.66 8.15
CA ILE A 104 -1.86 6.46 8.70
C ILE A 104 -0.38 6.75 8.90
N ASP A 105 0.09 6.61 10.13
CA ASP A 105 1.49 6.77 10.49
C ASP A 105 2.07 5.41 10.87
N GLN A 106 3.30 5.13 10.43
CA GLN A 106 3.99 3.92 10.84
C GLN A 106 4.51 4.08 12.27
N ALA A 107 4.22 3.10 13.12
CA ALA A 107 4.69 3.02 14.50
C ALA A 107 5.67 1.84 14.68
N VAL A 108 6.34 1.77 15.84
CA VAL A 108 7.36 0.75 16.15
C VAL A 108 6.85 -0.68 15.94
N ASN A 109 5.59 -0.96 16.29
CA ASN A 109 4.99 -2.30 16.24
C ASN A 109 3.78 -2.41 15.30
N GLY A 110 3.54 -1.42 14.43
CA GLY A 110 2.33 -1.39 13.62
C GLY A 110 2.06 -0.04 12.99
N TYR A 111 0.79 0.38 13.04
CA TYR A 111 0.31 1.60 12.41
C TYR A 111 -0.64 2.33 13.34
N ASP A 112 -0.53 3.65 13.40
CA ASP A 112 -1.51 4.49 14.06
C ASP A 112 -2.37 5.17 12.99
N ALA A 113 -3.68 4.99 13.05
CA ALA A 113 -4.62 5.62 12.14
C ALA A 113 -5.40 6.74 12.84
N ASN A 114 -5.58 7.84 12.12
CA ASN A 114 -6.47 8.93 12.51
C ASN A 114 -7.79 8.78 11.74
N LEU A 115 -8.89 8.57 12.46
CA LEU A 115 -10.20 8.28 11.93
C LEU A 115 -11.11 9.50 12.06
N GLN A 116 -11.85 9.81 10.99
CA GLN A 116 -12.95 10.77 10.99
C GLN A 116 -14.28 10.03 10.90
N CYS A 117 -14.99 9.95 12.01
CA CYS A 117 -16.25 9.24 12.14
C CYS A 117 -17.43 10.22 12.06
N GLN A 118 -18.45 9.88 11.27
CA GLN A 118 -19.72 10.60 11.28
C GLN A 118 -20.64 9.96 12.32
N THR A 119 -21.11 10.75 13.29
CA THR A 119 -22.05 10.29 14.32
C THR A 119 -23.35 11.10 14.28
N GLY A 120 -24.40 10.60 14.92
CA GLY A 120 -25.68 11.32 15.01
C GLY A 120 -25.59 12.69 15.73
N THR A 121 -24.49 12.94 16.45
CA THR A 121 -24.22 14.19 17.18
C THR A 121 -23.17 15.08 16.49
N GLY A 122 -22.68 14.70 15.30
CA GLY A 122 -21.65 15.41 14.56
C GLY A 122 -20.38 14.59 14.29
N PRO A 123 -19.37 15.18 13.63
CA PRO A 123 -18.11 14.51 13.35
C PRO A 123 -17.31 14.28 14.64
N ARG A 124 -16.62 13.15 14.71
CA ARG A 124 -15.72 12.76 15.79
C ARG A 124 -14.40 12.30 15.22
N THR A 125 -13.31 12.71 15.85
CA THR A 125 -11.97 12.18 15.56
C THR A 125 -11.60 11.08 16.55
N GLU A 126 -10.99 10.01 16.06
CA GLU A 126 -10.46 8.93 16.89
C GLU A 126 -9.07 8.51 16.42
N ARG A 127 -8.19 8.19 17.37
CA ARG A 127 -6.89 7.61 17.06
C ARG A 127 -6.87 6.15 17.51
N VAL A 128 -6.48 5.26 16.59
CA VAL A 128 -6.40 3.82 16.84
C VAL A 128 -5.02 3.30 16.45
N SER A 129 -4.38 2.58 17.36
CA SER A 129 -3.19 1.80 17.06
C SER A 129 -3.59 0.41 16.57
N MET A 130 -2.97 -0.02 15.48
CA MET A 130 -3.24 -1.26 14.76
C MET A 130 -1.97 -2.09 14.70
N THR A 131 -1.94 -3.20 15.44
CA THR A 131 -0.84 -4.16 15.42
C THR A 131 -1.28 -5.45 14.77
N VAL A 132 -0.60 -5.87 13.69
CA VAL A 132 -0.92 -7.10 12.95
C VAL A 132 0.18 -8.13 13.16
N ALA A 133 -0.21 -9.32 13.63
CA ALA A 133 0.65 -10.47 13.75
C ALA A 133 -0.02 -11.69 13.07
N GLY A 134 0.39 -11.98 11.83
CA GLY A 134 -0.20 -13.05 11.04
C GLY A 134 -1.68 -12.78 10.72
N GLN A 135 -2.58 -13.61 11.23
CA GLN A 135 -4.04 -13.47 11.04
C GLN A 135 -4.72 -12.78 12.24
N VAL A 136 -3.95 -12.16 13.13
CA VAL A 136 -4.44 -11.48 14.32
C VAL A 136 -4.18 -9.98 14.20
N LEU A 137 -5.24 -9.20 14.39
CA LEU A 137 -5.20 -7.73 14.50
C LEU A 137 -5.54 -7.35 15.93
N THR A 138 -4.69 -6.55 16.57
CA THR A 138 -4.99 -5.91 17.86
C THR A 138 -5.21 -4.43 17.63
N LEU A 139 -6.33 -3.93 18.14
CA LEU A 139 -6.73 -2.52 18.09
C LEU A 139 -6.69 -1.91 19.49
N THR A 140 -6.05 -0.74 19.61
CA THR A 140 -6.05 0.04 20.84
C THR A 140 -6.45 1.46 20.53
N TRP A 141 -7.54 1.94 21.12
CA TRP A 141 -7.95 3.34 20.96
C TRP A 141 -7.08 4.22 21.87
N LEU A 142 -6.27 5.07 21.25
CA LEU A 142 -5.20 5.80 21.95
C LEU A 142 -5.72 6.92 22.86
N ASP A 143 -6.88 7.48 22.52
CA ASP A 143 -7.49 8.58 23.27
C ASP A 143 -8.62 8.09 24.21
N ARG A 144 -8.79 6.76 24.34
CA ARG A 144 -9.77 6.12 25.21
C ARG A 144 -9.06 5.29 26.29
N GLN A 145 -9.72 5.05 27.42
CA GLN A 145 -9.24 4.12 28.45
C GLN A 145 -9.88 2.75 28.32
N ASP A 146 -9.99 2.27 27.07
CA ASP A 146 -10.61 0.98 26.75
C ASP A 146 -9.53 -0.11 26.68
N ASP A 147 -9.90 -1.34 27.01
CA ASP A 147 -9.02 -2.49 26.81
C ASP A 147 -8.75 -2.73 25.31
N PRO A 148 -7.54 -3.21 24.94
CA PRO A 148 -7.25 -3.61 23.57
C PRO A 148 -8.21 -4.67 23.05
N VAL A 149 -8.56 -4.58 21.77
CA VAL A 149 -9.46 -5.49 21.09
C VAL A 149 -8.69 -6.36 20.12
N THR A 150 -8.73 -7.67 20.34
CA THR A 150 -8.12 -8.65 19.42
C THR A 150 -9.16 -9.21 18.45
N LEU A 151 -8.81 -9.24 17.17
CA LEU A 151 -9.62 -9.72 16.06
C LEU A 151 -8.84 -10.74 15.24
N THR A 152 -9.55 -11.71 14.68
CA THR A 152 -9.02 -12.68 13.72
C THR A 152 -9.43 -12.30 12.31
N LYS A 153 -8.52 -12.45 11.34
CA LYS A 153 -8.82 -12.16 9.93
C LYS A 153 -9.87 -13.12 9.41
N CYS A 154 -10.88 -12.58 8.77
CA CYS A 154 -11.83 -13.35 7.98
C CYS A 154 -11.15 -13.75 6.66
N THR A 155 -10.73 -15.00 6.57
CA THR A 155 -10.16 -15.60 5.36
C THR A 155 -11.19 -16.52 4.69
N THR A 156 -11.22 -16.57 3.36
CA THR A 156 -11.83 -17.69 2.63
C THR A 156 -10.85 -18.87 2.55
N LEU A 157 -11.31 -20.09 2.25
CA LEU A 157 -10.43 -21.26 2.10
C LEU A 157 -9.30 -21.03 1.08
N GLY A 158 -9.54 -20.19 0.06
CA GLY A 158 -8.52 -19.80 -0.93
C GLY A 158 -7.38 -18.97 -0.35
N ASP A 159 -7.66 -18.12 0.64
CA ASP A 159 -6.67 -17.24 1.27
C ASP A 159 -5.69 -17.98 2.18
N ASN A 160 -6.07 -19.16 2.67
CA ASN A 160 -5.20 -20.04 3.48
C ASN A 160 -4.40 -21.03 2.61
N SER A 161 -4.84 -21.30 1.37
CA SER A 161 -4.24 -22.32 0.50
C SER A 161 -2.96 -21.83 -0.18
N THR A 162 -2.79 -20.52 -0.36
CA THR A 162 -1.53 -19.89 -0.84
C THR A 162 -0.44 -19.79 0.24
N LYS A 163 -0.74 -20.19 1.49
CA LYS A 163 0.19 -20.18 2.63
C LYS A 163 0.29 -21.54 3.34
N ALA A 164 -0.07 -22.64 2.68
CA ALA A 164 0.26 -23.96 3.19
C ALA A 164 1.76 -24.22 2.91
N PRO A 165 2.60 -24.54 3.92
CA PRO A 165 3.91 -25.14 3.65
C PRO A 165 3.66 -26.42 2.85
N ALA A 166 4.36 -26.57 1.72
CA ALA A 166 4.35 -27.83 0.99
C ALA A 166 4.74 -28.95 1.98
N LEU A 167 3.81 -29.85 2.28
CA LEU A 167 4.12 -31.05 3.05
C LEU A 167 5.14 -31.86 2.24
N PRO A 168 6.23 -32.35 2.86
CA PRO A 168 7.11 -33.29 2.18
C PRO A 168 6.32 -34.57 1.88
N VAL A 169 6.25 -34.90 0.60
CA VAL A 169 5.70 -36.17 0.10
C VAL A 169 6.65 -37.31 0.54
N PRO A 170 6.12 -38.44 1.03
CA PRO A 170 6.92 -39.58 1.48
C PRO A 170 7.76 -40.22 0.37
#